data_AF-A0A956YWG8-F1
#
_entry.id   AF-A0A956YWG8-F1
#
_cell.length_a   1.000
_cell.length_b   1.000
_cell.length_c   1.000
_cell.angle_alpha   90.00
_cell.angle_beta   90.00
_cell.angle_gamma   90.00
#
_symmetry.space_group_name_H-M   'P 1'
#
loop_
_entity.id
_entity.type
_entity.pdbx_description
1 polymer ?
#
loop_
_entity_poly.entity_id
_entity_poly.type
_entity_poly.pdbx_seq_one_letter_code
_entity_poly.pdbx_strand_id
1 'polypeptide(L)' 'EITCTWNDIDTTLQLRLIVDGAVHDTVAIDSPGTQVWSFPAAQHDWIVAEIRDETNELRAVTNPVFLMPKV' A
#
# COMPACT_ATOMS: atom_id res chain seq x y z
N GLU A 1 -11.94 -3.53 -4.15
CA GLU A 1 -11.31 -3.62 -2.81
C GLU A 1 -9.85 -4.03 -3.02
N ILE A 2 -8.94 -3.44 -2.26
CA ILE A 2 -7.50 -3.75 -2.25
C ILE A 2 -7.13 -4.13 -0.83
N THR A 3 -6.49 -5.28 -0.69
CA THR A 3 -6.08 -5.83 0.60
C THR A 3 -4.57 -5.98 0.62
N CYS A 4 -3.92 -5.38 1.61
CA CYS A 4 -2.50 -5.56 1.87
C CYS A 4 -2.34 -6.22 3.24
N THR A 5 -1.59 -7.31 3.27
CA THR A 5 -1.25 -8.04 4.50
C THR A 5 0.26 -8.01 4.66
N TRP A 6 0.71 -7.79 5.89
CA TRP A 6 2.12 -7.79 6.25
C TRP A 6 2.34 -8.64 7.50
N ASN A 7 3.49 -9.28 7.55
CA ASN A 7 3.97 -10.08 8.67
C ASN A 7 5.41 -9.68 8.97
N ASP A 8 5.97 -10.19 10.06
CA ASP A 8 7.39 -10.02 10.43
C ASP A 8 7.83 -8.55 10.52
N ILE A 9 7.08 -7.77 11.31
CA ILE A 9 7.44 -6.38 11.65
C ILE A 9 7.89 -6.34 13.11
N ASP A 10 9.07 -5.76 13.34
CA ASP A 10 9.75 -5.68 14.63
C ASP A 10 9.91 -4.24 15.16
N THR A 11 9.52 -3.25 14.35
CA THR A 11 9.74 -1.82 14.58
C THR A 11 8.54 -1.01 14.09
N THR A 12 8.46 0.26 14.48
CA THR A 12 7.46 1.18 13.94
C THR A 12 7.80 1.54 12.50
N LEU A 13 6.94 1.14 11.57
CA LEU A 13 7.06 1.42 10.15
C LEU A 13 5.82 2.17 9.64
N GLN A 14 5.85 2.58 8.38
CA GLN A 14 4.76 3.21 7.67
C GLN A 14 4.39 2.39 6.44
N LEU A 15 3.18 1.86 6.40
CA LEU A 15 2.57 1.35 5.17
C LEU A 15 2.00 2.53 4.39
N ARG A 16 2.37 2.68 3.13
CA ARG A 16 1.80 3.67 2.22
C ARG A 16 1.14 2.99 1.05
N LEU A 17 -0.03 3.49 0.68
CA LEU A 17 -0.66 3.13 -0.56
C LEU A 17 -0.33 4.19 -1.61
N ILE A 18 0.28 3.74 -2.70
CA ILE A 18 0.59 4.55 -3.87
C ILE A 18 -0.44 4.24 -4.95
N VAL A 19 -1.11 5.28 -5.43
CA VAL A 19 -2.11 5.19 -6.50
C VAL A 19 -1.69 6.13 -7.61
N ASP A 20 -1.50 5.59 -8.83
CA ASP A 20 -1.09 6.36 -10.01
C ASP A 20 0.15 7.25 -9.79
N GLY A 21 1.08 6.79 -8.94
CA GLY A 21 2.34 7.47 -8.64
C GLY A 21 2.30 8.46 -7.47
N ALA A 22 1.15 8.66 -6.84
CA ALA A 22 0.99 9.54 -5.69
C ALA A 22 0.67 8.75 -4.40
N VAL A 23 1.17 9.23 -3.26
CA VAL A 23 0.77 8.72 -1.94
C VAL A 23 -0.71 9.07 -1.74
N HIS A 24 -1.54 8.04 -1.68
CA HIS A 24 -2.96 8.18 -1.39
C HIS A 24 -3.24 8.08 0.11
N ASP A 25 -2.61 7.12 0.79
CA ASP A 25 -2.83 6.87 2.21
C ASP A 25 -1.54 6.45 2.91
N THR A 26 -1.48 6.65 4.23
CA THR A 26 -0.35 6.26 5.08
C THR A 26 -0.87 5.76 6.43
N VAL A 27 -0.46 4.55 6.80
CA VAL A 27 -0.83 3.88 8.04
C VAL A 27 0.44 3.54 8.82
N ALA A 28 0.51 3.95 10.08
CA ALA A 28 1.56 3.50 10.98
C ALA A 28 1.31 2.03 11.36
N ILE A 29 2.36 1.21 11.30
CA ILE A 29 2.29 -0.22 11.63
C ILE A 29 3.40 -0.55 12.63
N ASP A 30 3.08 -1.31 13.66
CA ASP A 30 4.01 -1.72 14.73
C ASP A 30 3.92 -3.22 15.05
N SER A 31 3.09 -3.94 14.30
CA SER A 31 2.79 -5.34 14.47
C SER A 31 2.23 -5.92 13.17
N PRO A 32 2.28 -7.25 12.96
CA PRO A 32 1.64 -7.91 11.83
C PRO A 32 0.17 -7.53 11.69
N GLY A 33 -0.32 -7.43 10.45
CA GLY A 33 -1.65 -6.90 10.23
C GLY A 33 -2.15 -6.98 8.79
N THR A 34 -3.35 -6.45 8.60
CA THR A 34 -4.00 -6.32 7.30
C THR A 34 -4.69 -4.98 7.21
N GLN A 35 -4.51 -4.29 6.10
CA GLN A 35 -5.17 -3.05 5.75
C GLN A 35 -6.00 -3.27 4.49
N VAL A 36 -7.23 -2.78 4.51
CA VAL A 36 -8.16 -2.87 3.40
C VAL A 36 -8.54 -1.47 2.96
N TRP A 37 -8.47 -1.23 1.66
CA TRP A 37 -8.92 0.00 1.04
C TRP A 37 -10.03 -0.27 0.02
N SER A 38 -11.05 0.59 0.04
CA SER A 38 -12.14 0.55 -0.94
C SER A 38 -11.94 1.63 -1.99
N PHE A 39 -11.83 1.22 -3.25
CA PHE A 39 -11.72 2.12 -4.40
C PHE A 39 -12.85 1.90 -5.40
N PRO A 40 -13.36 2.97 -6.03
CA PRO A 40 -14.06 2.84 -7.28
C PRO A 40 -13.06 2.44 -8.38
N ALA A 41 -13.16 1.21 -8.87
CA ALA A 41 -12.21 0.63 -9.83
C ALA A 41 -12.08 1.40 -11.17
N ALA A 42 -12.97 2.35 -11.46
CA ALA A 42 -12.99 3.08 -12.73
C ALA A 42 -12.13 4.35 -12.76
N GLN A 43 -11.39 4.67 -11.69
CA GLN A 43 -10.70 5.97 -11.55
C GLN A 43 -9.17 5.89 -11.51
N HIS A 44 -8.60 4.69 -11.48
CA HIS A 44 -7.17 4.48 -11.24
C HIS A 44 -6.61 3.45 -12.22
N ASP A 45 -5.38 3.65 -12.67
CA ASP A 45 -4.72 2.75 -13.61
C ASP A 45 -3.93 1.67 -12.86
N TRP A 46 -3.25 2.05 -11.77
CA TRP A 46 -2.44 1.11 -11.00
C TRP A 46 -2.24 1.51 -9.54
N ILE A 47 -1.93 0.50 -8.72
CA ILE A 47 -1.73 0.62 -7.29
C ILE A 47 -0.49 -0.17 -6.86
N VAL A 48 0.25 0.37 -5.89
CA VAL A 48 1.35 -0.31 -5.18
C VAL A 48 1.22 -0.01 -3.69
N ALA A 49 1.55 -0.97 -2.81
CA ALA A 49 1.79 -0.70 -1.40
C ALA A 49 3.30 -0.71 -1.14
N GLU A 50 3.79 0.26 -0.37
CA GLU A 50 5.19 0.32 0.09
C GLU A 50 5.25 0.42 1.61
N ILE A 51 6.28 -0.16 2.21
CA ILE A 51 6.60 -0.01 3.62
C ILE A 51 7.88 0.81 3.74
N ARG A 52 7.84 1.85 4.56
CA ARG A 52 8.99 2.71 4.86
C ARG A 52 9.25 2.79 6.35
N ASP A 53 10.51 3.02 6.71
CA ASP A 53 10.88 3.31 8.10
C ASP A 53 10.74 4.80 8.44
N GLU A 54 11.09 5.17 9.67
CA GLU A 54 11.04 6.53 10.19
C GLU A 54 11.97 7.52 9.46
N THR A 55 13.01 7.01 8.79
CA THR A 55 13.92 7.81 7.97
C THR A 55 13.43 7.97 6.53
N ASN A 56 12.25 7.39 6.23
CA ASN A 56 11.64 7.32 4.90
C ASN A 56 12.38 6.38 3.93
N GLU A 57 13.24 5.49 4.44
CA GLU A 57 13.90 4.44 3.64
C GLU A 57 12.89 3.37 3.22
N LEU A 58 12.99 2.86 1.99
CA LEU A 58 12.09 1.83 1.49
C LEU A 58 12.51 0.44 2.00
N ARG A 59 11.62 -0.21 2.75
CA ARG A 59 11.85 -1.54 3.33
C ARG A 59 11.24 -2.66 2.49
N ALA A 60 10.04 -2.43 1.97
CA ALA A 60 9.35 -3.39 1.12
C ALA A 60 8.41 -2.68 0.14
N VAL A 61 8.10 -3.34 -0.97
CA VAL A 61 7.15 -2.85 -1.98
C VAL A 61 6.45 -4.03 -2.63
N THR A 62 5.15 -3.91 -2.89
CA THR A 62 4.40 -4.93 -3.63
C THR A 62 4.66 -4.82 -5.12
N ASN A 63 4.34 -5.88 -5.87
CA ASN A 63 4.18 -5.73 -7.32
C ASN A 63 3.02 -4.76 -7.62
N PRO A 64 3.09 -4.00 -8.73
CA PRO A 64 1.98 -3.17 -9.17
C PRO A 64 0.74 -4.00 -9.50
N VAL A 65 -0.41 -3.52 -9.05
CA VAL A 65 -1.74 -4.05 -9.40
C VAL A 65 -2.35 -3.09 -10.41
N PHE A 66 -2.53 -3.54 -11.65
CA PHE A 66 -3.18 -2.76 -12.70
C PHE A 66 -4.69 -2.94 -12.63
N LEU A 67 -5.42 -1.84 -12.53
CA LEU A 67 -6.88 -1.80 -12.49
C LEU A 67 -7.37 -1.53 -13.91
N MET A 68 -7.54 -2.59 -14.70
CA MET A 68 -8.07 -2.43 -16.06
C MET A 68 -9.50 -1.86 -16.00
N PRO A 69 -9.87 -0.94 -16.91
CA PRO A 69 -11.26 -0.57 -17.06
C PRO A 69 -12.08 -1.82 -17.39
N LYS A 70 -13.26 -1.97 -16.78
CA LYS A 70 -14.26 -2.89 -17.32
C LYS A 70 -14.65 -2.35 -18.70
N VAL A 71 -14.21 -3.04 -19.75
CA VAL A 71 -14.66 -2.85 -21.13
C VAL A 71 -16.17 -3.10 -21.20
#